data_AF-A3GFR0-F1
#
_entry.id   AF-A3GFR0-F1
#
_cell.length_a   1.000
_cell.length_b   1.000
_cell.length_c   1.000
_cell.angle_alpha   90.00
_cell.angle_beta   90.00
_cell.angle_gamma   90.00
#
_symmetry.space_group_name_H-M   'P 1'
#
loop_
_entity.id
_entity.type
_entity.pdbx_description
1 polymer ?
#
loop_
_entity_poly.entity_id
_entity_poly.type
_entity_poly.pdbx_seq_one_letter_code
_entity_poly.pdbx_strand_id
1 'polypeptide(L)'
;DTKQLTNIYKKNGSFDKQRRQLLQNFKQSETHANLLLKLKVMIENKINQDPSILMKNKGKMGALIQGEIINEHLASKSNSTSAGSGLLSIVDKDIQDKIIDSPDFHKLVRDELKDIRRILLGISDEDYQKELRKEADEEREKQERLKAEETANTKDYKNNFRVKSLTNTHRIAKPPRFNFGGRNGRD
;
A
#
# COMPACT_ATOMS: atom_id res chain seq x y z
N ASP A 1 -18.99 10.45 -18.48
CA ASP A 1 -18.12 9.82 -19.48
C ASP A 1 -16.67 9.84 -18.99
N THR A 2 -16.00 8.69 -18.92
CA THR A 2 -14.63 8.55 -18.38
C THR A 2 -13.58 9.22 -19.27
N LYS A 3 -13.82 9.26 -20.59
CA LYS A 3 -12.91 9.89 -21.56
C LYS A 3 -12.90 11.40 -21.42
N GLN A 4 -14.06 12.02 -21.20
CA GLN A 4 -14.18 13.46 -20.95
C GLN A 4 -13.46 13.88 -19.66
N LEU A 5 -13.65 13.13 -18.57
CA LEU A 5 -12.96 13.37 -17.30
C LEU A 5 -11.43 13.34 -17.48
N THR A 6 -10.94 12.32 -18.19
CA THR A 6 -9.50 12.16 -18.49
C THR A 6 -8.97 13.33 -19.31
N ASN A 7 -9.73 13.78 -20.31
CA ASN A 7 -9.32 14.90 -21.15
C ASN A 7 -9.26 16.21 -20.37
N ILE A 8 -10.23 16.47 -19.49
CA ILE A 8 -10.24 17.68 -18.67
C ILE A 8 -9.13 17.64 -17.62
N TYR A 9 -8.92 16.50 -16.97
CA TYR A 9 -7.80 16.30 -16.05
C TYR A 9 -6.44 16.58 -16.70
N LYS A 10 -6.25 16.14 -17.94
CA LYS A 10 -5.04 16.44 -18.73
C LYS A 10 -4.97 17.92 -19.13
N LYS A 11 -6.07 18.50 -19.62
CA LYS A 11 -6.13 19.91 -20.07
C LYS A 11 -5.92 20.91 -18.94
N ASN A 12 -6.40 20.61 -17.73
CA ASN A 12 -6.26 21.46 -16.55
C ASN A 12 -4.82 21.49 -16.02
N GLY A 13 -3.90 20.70 -16.58
CA GLY A 13 -2.50 20.68 -16.17
C GLY A 13 -2.22 19.89 -14.90
N SER A 14 -3.24 19.32 -14.24
CA SER A 14 -3.09 18.48 -13.05
C SER A 14 -2.20 17.27 -13.31
N PHE A 15 -2.38 16.60 -14.46
CA PHE A 15 -1.52 15.50 -14.89
C PHE A 15 -0.04 15.90 -14.95
N ASP A 16 0.27 17.03 -15.60
CA ASP A 16 1.66 17.47 -15.78
C ASP A 16 2.26 17.98 -14.46
N LYS A 17 1.44 18.59 -13.58
CA LYS A 17 1.84 18.95 -12.22
C LYS A 17 2.26 17.72 -11.41
N GLN A 18 1.43 16.68 -11.37
CA GLN A 18 1.75 15.44 -10.64
C GLN A 18 2.96 14.73 -11.25
N ARG A 19 3.05 14.66 -12.58
CA ARG A 19 4.22 14.11 -13.27
C ARG A 19 5.52 14.84 -12.87
N ARG A 20 5.50 16.17 -12.83
CA ARG A 20 6.66 16.97 -12.39
C ARG A 20 7.00 16.74 -10.93
N GLN A 21 6.00 16.67 -10.05
CA GLN A 21 6.21 16.41 -8.63
C GLN A 21 6.79 15.01 -8.38
N LEU A 22 6.27 13.98 -9.04
CA LEU A 22 6.81 12.62 -8.98
C LEU A 22 8.27 12.58 -9.45
N LEU A 23 8.59 13.27 -10.54
CA LEU A 23 9.97 13.36 -11.03
C LEU A 23 10.90 14.09 -10.04
N GLN A 24 10.41 15.17 -9.41
CA GLN A 24 11.19 15.91 -8.42
C GLN A 24 11.43 15.07 -7.15
N ASN A 25 10.38 14.41 -6.65
CA ASN A 25 10.47 13.50 -5.52
C ASN A 25 11.43 12.34 -5.83
N PHE A 26 11.38 11.81 -7.04
CA PHE A 26 12.33 10.79 -7.48
C PHE A 26 13.77 11.31 -7.44
N LYS A 27 14.06 12.49 -8.02
CA LYS A 27 15.42 13.08 -8.00
C LYS A 27 15.98 13.31 -6.60
N GLN A 28 15.11 13.59 -5.63
CA GLN A 28 15.48 13.79 -4.22
C GLN A 28 15.54 12.49 -3.42
N SER A 29 14.99 11.39 -3.95
CA SER A 29 14.92 10.12 -3.25
C SER A 29 16.25 9.36 -3.24
N GLU A 30 16.40 8.48 -2.24
CA GLU A 30 17.52 7.54 -2.15
C GLU A 30 17.58 6.60 -3.37
N THR A 31 16.44 6.24 -3.95
CA THR A 31 16.38 5.39 -5.15
C THR A 31 17.12 6.02 -6.34
N HIS A 32 17.02 7.34 -6.51
CA HIS A 32 17.79 8.05 -7.54
C HIS A 32 19.29 8.08 -7.22
N ALA A 33 19.67 8.29 -5.95
CA ALA A 33 21.08 8.22 -5.54
C ALA A 33 21.68 6.83 -5.78
N ASN A 34 20.94 5.77 -5.45
CA ASN A 34 21.33 4.38 -5.68
C ASN A 34 21.45 4.06 -7.18
N LEU A 35 20.51 4.54 -7.99
CA LEU A 35 20.58 4.41 -9.46
C LEU A 35 21.86 5.08 -10.01
N LEU A 36 22.15 6.29 -9.55
CA LEU A 36 23.32 7.05 -10.00
C LEU A 36 24.62 6.37 -9.56
N LEU A 37 24.67 5.81 -8.35
CA LEU A 37 25.80 5.03 -7.87
C LEU A 37 26.00 3.76 -8.71
N LYS A 38 24.94 2.99 -8.96
CA LYS A 38 25.02 1.77 -9.80
C LYS A 38 25.46 2.10 -11.23
N LEU A 39 24.97 3.21 -11.80
CA LEU A 39 25.41 3.69 -13.11
C LEU A 39 26.90 4.04 -13.13
N LYS A 40 27.41 4.74 -12.11
CA LYS A 40 28.84 5.06 -11.99
C LYS A 40 29.70 3.80 -11.97
N VAL A 41 29.35 2.84 -11.12
CA VAL A 41 30.07 1.55 -11.02
C VAL A 41 30.07 0.79 -12.35
N MET A 42 28.92 0.77 -13.06
CA MET A 42 28.85 0.14 -14.38
C MET A 42 29.75 0.83 -15.42
N ILE A 43 29.77 2.16 -15.43
CA ILE A 43 30.61 2.93 -16.35
C ILE A 43 32.09 2.73 -16.03
N GLU A 44 32.48 2.80 -14.76
CA GLU A 44 33.85 2.54 -14.31
C GLU A 44 34.30 1.12 -14.70
N ASN A 45 33.45 0.12 -14.51
CA ASN A 45 33.75 -1.25 -14.96
C ASN A 45 33.93 -1.33 -16.48
N LYS A 46 33.09 -0.65 -17.27
CA LYS A 46 33.25 -0.62 -18.74
C LYS A 46 34.53 0.11 -19.17
N ILE A 47 34.91 1.18 -18.49
CA ILE A 47 36.17 1.91 -18.74
C ILE A 47 37.38 1.03 -18.40
N ASN A 48 37.32 0.30 -17.28
CA ASN A 48 38.39 -0.60 -16.87
C ASN A 48 38.56 -1.78 -17.85
N GLN A 49 37.46 -2.26 -18.45
CA GLN A 49 37.48 -3.31 -19.47
C GLN A 49 38.02 -2.81 -20.82
N ASP A 50 37.64 -1.60 -21.24
CA ASP A 50 38.13 -0.97 -22.46
C ASP A 50 38.48 0.51 -22.23
N PRO A 51 39.75 0.83 -21.87
CA PRO A 51 40.20 2.21 -21.67
C PRO A 51 40.10 3.08 -22.93
N SER A 52 40.02 2.47 -24.13
CA SER A 52 39.89 3.20 -25.39
C SER A 52 38.55 3.95 -25.50
N ILE A 53 37.56 3.58 -24.68
CA ILE A 53 36.29 4.30 -24.52
C ILE A 53 36.50 5.78 -24.19
N LEU A 54 37.51 6.11 -23.38
CA LEU A 54 37.82 7.48 -23.00
C LEU A 54 38.43 8.29 -24.15
N MET A 55 39.00 7.62 -25.15
CA MET A 55 39.62 8.24 -26.33
C MET A 55 38.63 8.44 -27.48
N LYS A 56 37.46 7.80 -27.43
CA LYS A 56 36.38 7.94 -28.43
C LYS A 56 35.56 9.21 -28.18
N ASN A 57 34.82 9.65 -29.19
CA ASN A 57 33.95 10.83 -29.08
C ASN A 57 32.92 10.63 -27.95
N LYS A 58 32.98 11.50 -26.93
CA LYS A 58 32.17 11.44 -25.71
C LYS A 58 30.66 11.28 -25.99
N GLY A 59 30.16 11.96 -27.03
CA GLY A 59 28.74 11.90 -27.40
C GLY A 59 28.31 10.54 -27.97
N LYS A 60 29.11 9.97 -28.89
CA LYS A 60 28.83 8.65 -29.48
C LYS A 60 28.90 7.54 -28.42
N MET A 61 29.86 7.63 -27.49
CA MET A 61 29.97 6.67 -26.40
C MET A 61 28.79 6.74 -25.43
N GLY A 62 28.33 7.96 -25.09
CA GLY A 62 27.13 8.13 -24.27
C GLY A 62 25.91 7.45 -24.90
N ALA A 63 25.72 7.62 -26.20
CA ALA A 63 24.64 6.98 -26.94
C ALA A 63 24.74 5.44 -26.96
N LEU A 64 25.95 4.89 -27.13
CA LEU A 64 26.17 3.44 -27.08
C LEU A 64 25.85 2.85 -25.70
N ILE A 65 26.34 3.49 -24.63
CA ILE A 65 26.09 3.05 -23.25
C ILE A 65 24.59 3.11 -22.95
N GLN A 66 23.91 4.19 -23.34
CA GLN A 66 22.46 4.32 -23.18
C GLN A 66 21.71 3.22 -23.94
N GLY A 67 22.08 2.98 -25.21
CA GLY A 67 21.46 1.95 -26.03
C GLY A 67 21.60 0.56 -25.42
N GLU A 68 22.78 0.24 -24.88
CA GLU A 68 23.04 -1.05 -24.25
C GLU A 68 22.23 -1.25 -22.97
N ILE A 69 22.16 -0.24 -22.10
CA ILE A 69 21.35 -0.27 -20.87
C ILE A 69 19.86 -0.50 -21.20
N ILE A 70 19.34 0.18 -22.22
CA ILE A 70 17.94 0.04 -22.64
C ILE A 70 17.70 -1.36 -23.21
N ASN A 71 18.62 -1.85 -24.05
CA ASN A 71 18.47 -3.16 -24.69
C ASN A 71 18.56 -4.30 -23.67
N GLU A 72 19.47 -4.21 -22.69
CA GLU A 72 19.57 -5.16 -21.57
C GLU A 72 18.27 -5.18 -20.75
N HIS A 73 17.70 -4.01 -20.45
CA HIS A 73 16.43 -3.90 -19.73
C HIS A 73 15.27 -4.53 -20.51
N LEU A 74 15.13 -4.22 -21.80
CA LEU A 74 14.08 -4.79 -22.65
C LEU A 74 14.22 -6.31 -22.79
N ALA A 75 15.45 -6.81 -22.97
CA ALA A 75 15.73 -8.24 -23.03
C ALA A 75 15.41 -8.94 -21.70
N SER A 76 15.74 -8.32 -20.56
CA SER A 76 15.43 -8.86 -19.23
C SER A 76 13.93 -8.89 -18.93
N LYS A 77 13.14 -7.98 -19.51
CA LYS A 77 11.68 -7.94 -19.36
C LYS A 77 10.97 -9.04 -20.17
N SER A 78 11.60 -9.52 -21.24
CA SER A 78 11.11 -10.62 -22.08
C SER A 78 11.37 -11.99 -21.45
N ASN A 79 12.49 -12.17 -20.76
CA ASN A 79 12.83 -13.41 -20.05
C ASN A 79 12.40 -13.31 -18.59
N SER A 80 11.21 -13.82 -18.27
CA SER A 80 10.56 -13.78 -16.93
C SER A 80 11.35 -14.44 -15.79
N THR A 81 12.54 -14.98 -16.03
CA THR A 81 13.37 -15.69 -15.07
C THR A 81 14.48 -14.87 -14.41
N SER A 82 14.74 -13.63 -14.85
CA SER A 82 15.81 -12.77 -14.27
C SER A 82 15.35 -11.36 -13.88
N ALA A 83 14.17 -11.26 -13.24
CA ALA A 83 13.47 -10.03 -12.87
C ALA A 83 14.23 -9.03 -11.93
N GLY A 84 15.53 -9.21 -11.68
CA GLY A 84 16.30 -8.38 -10.76
C GLY A 84 17.62 -7.79 -11.27
N SER A 85 18.03 -8.02 -12.51
CA SER A 85 19.42 -7.68 -12.91
C SER A 85 19.59 -6.28 -13.52
N GLY A 86 18.64 -5.83 -14.34
CA GLY A 86 18.79 -4.61 -15.14
C GLY A 86 18.83 -3.32 -14.31
N LEU A 87 19.67 -2.34 -14.70
CA LEU A 87 19.78 -1.04 -14.03
C LEU A 87 18.42 -0.33 -13.88
N LEU A 88 17.57 -0.39 -14.90
CA LEU A 88 16.26 0.25 -14.92
C LEU A 88 15.20 -0.46 -14.07
N SER A 89 15.44 -1.69 -13.60
CA SER A 89 14.52 -2.39 -12.68
C SER A 89 14.34 -1.66 -11.35
N ILE A 90 15.34 -0.89 -10.91
CA ILE A 90 15.27 -0.03 -9.73
C ILE A 90 14.19 1.04 -9.92
N VAL A 91 14.11 1.61 -11.12
CA VAL A 91 13.13 2.64 -11.46
C VAL A 91 11.74 2.02 -11.62
N ASP A 92 11.64 0.86 -12.27
CA ASP A 92 10.38 0.14 -12.40
C ASP A 92 9.78 -0.21 -11.04
N LYS A 93 10.62 -0.65 -10.09
CA LYS A 93 10.18 -0.93 -8.71
C LYS A 93 9.71 0.33 -8.00
N ASP A 94 10.44 1.44 -8.13
CA ASP A 94 10.03 2.73 -7.54
C ASP A 94 8.68 3.23 -8.11
N ILE A 95 8.46 3.05 -9.41
CA ILE A 95 7.18 3.34 -10.07
C ILE A 95 6.08 2.44 -9.53
N GLN A 96 6.35 1.14 -9.39
CA GLN A 96 5.40 0.19 -8.84
C GLN A 96 4.97 0.62 -7.43
N ASP A 97 5.92 0.81 -6.52
CA ASP A 97 5.66 1.09 -5.12
C ASP A 97 4.97 2.46 -4.92
N LYS A 98 5.40 3.50 -5.65
CA LYS A 98 4.92 4.88 -5.43
C LYS A 98 3.71 5.27 -6.27
N ILE A 99 3.45 4.58 -7.37
CA ILE A 99 2.39 4.95 -8.32
C ILE A 99 1.35 3.83 -8.42
N ILE A 100 1.77 2.60 -8.71
CA ILE A 100 0.83 1.49 -9.00
C ILE A 100 0.22 0.92 -7.72
N ASP A 101 1.05 0.68 -6.72
CA ASP A 101 0.65 0.05 -5.48
C ASP A 101 0.39 1.07 -4.36
N SER A 102 0.57 2.36 -4.64
CA SER A 102 0.39 3.44 -3.67
C SER A 102 -1.09 3.82 -3.50
N PRO A 103 -1.73 3.48 -2.37
CA PRO A 103 -3.13 3.82 -2.12
C PRO A 103 -3.32 5.34 -1.96
N ASP A 104 -2.32 6.03 -1.42
CA ASP A 104 -2.33 7.48 -1.20
C ASP A 104 -2.31 8.24 -2.52
N PHE A 105 -1.47 7.81 -3.46
CA PHE A 105 -1.43 8.39 -4.80
C PHE A 105 -2.77 8.20 -5.51
N HIS A 106 -3.33 6.99 -5.44
CA HIS A 106 -4.66 6.71 -5.99
C HIS A 106 -5.77 7.52 -5.32
N LYS A 107 -5.68 7.76 -4.01
CA LYS A 107 -6.64 8.62 -3.30
C LYS A 107 -6.58 10.05 -3.83
N LEU A 108 -5.38 10.63 -3.95
CA LEU A 108 -5.17 11.98 -4.46
C LEU A 108 -5.76 12.15 -5.87
N VAL A 109 -5.44 11.24 -6.79
CA VAL A 109 -5.98 11.28 -8.16
C VAL A 109 -7.51 11.14 -8.16
N ARG A 110 -8.07 10.26 -7.33
CA ARG A 110 -9.53 10.11 -7.22
C ARG A 110 -10.21 11.38 -6.70
N ASP A 111 -9.63 12.04 -5.71
CA ASP A 111 -10.16 13.28 -5.15
C ASP A 111 -10.16 14.40 -6.20
N GLU A 112 -9.06 14.57 -6.95
CA GLU A 112 -9.00 15.53 -8.06
C GLU A 112 -10.01 15.23 -9.18
N LEU A 113 -10.21 13.95 -9.53
CA LEU A 113 -11.20 13.55 -10.52
C LEU A 113 -12.64 13.76 -10.05
N LYS A 114 -12.91 13.57 -8.75
CA LYS A 114 -14.20 13.89 -8.14
C LYS A 114 -14.48 15.39 -8.21
N ASP A 115 -13.49 16.23 -7.93
CA ASP A 115 -13.63 17.69 -8.05
C ASP A 115 -13.89 18.12 -9.50
N ILE A 116 -13.17 17.56 -10.47
CA ILE A 116 -13.45 17.84 -11.90
C ILE A 116 -14.85 17.39 -12.28
N ARG A 117 -15.30 16.25 -11.77
CA ARG A 117 -16.67 15.75 -12.00
C ARG A 117 -17.71 16.69 -11.38
N ARG A 118 -17.46 17.22 -10.18
CA ARG A 118 -18.32 18.21 -9.51
C ARG A 118 -18.49 19.45 -10.40
N ILE A 119 -17.37 20.01 -10.85
CA ILE A 119 -17.35 21.19 -11.72
C ILE A 119 -18.12 20.94 -13.02
N LEU A 120 -17.93 19.76 -13.63
CA LEU A 120 -18.65 19.36 -14.85
C LEU A 120 -20.16 19.23 -14.67
N LEU A 121 -20.61 18.78 -13.50
CA LEU A 121 -22.03 18.66 -13.17
C LEU A 121 -22.66 19.99 -12.75
N GLY A 122 -21.87 21.07 -12.68
CA GLY A 122 -22.35 22.39 -12.27
C GLY A 122 -22.77 22.47 -10.81
N ILE A 123 -22.33 21.51 -9.98
CA ILE A 123 -22.62 21.49 -8.55
C ILE A 123 -21.75 22.57 -7.90
N SER A 124 -22.41 23.56 -7.28
CA SER A 124 -21.74 24.63 -6.53
C SER A 124 -20.97 24.06 -5.34
N ASP A 125 -19.91 24.76 -4.94
CA ASP A 125 -19.12 24.40 -3.76
C ASP A 125 -19.98 24.35 -2.48
N GLU A 126 -21.06 25.14 -2.40
CA GLU A 126 -22.01 25.09 -1.28
C GLU A 126 -22.85 23.81 -1.26
N ASP A 127 -23.38 23.38 -2.41
CA ASP A 127 -24.23 22.19 -2.50
C ASP A 127 -23.43 20.92 -2.23
N TYR A 128 -22.19 20.86 -2.71
CA TYR A 128 -21.29 19.75 -2.44
C TYR A 128 -20.87 19.68 -0.98
N GLN A 129 -20.58 20.82 -0.34
CA GLN A 129 -20.30 20.82 1.11
C GLN A 129 -21.51 20.36 1.92
N LYS A 130 -22.72 20.71 1.48
CA LYS A 130 -23.96 20.28 2.13
C LYS A 130 -24.17 18.77 1.99
N GLU A 131 -23.87 18.22 0.81
CA GLU A 131 -23.95 16.79 0.53
C GLU A 131 -22.89 15.99 1.30
N LEU A 132 -21.65 16.49 1.36
CA LEU A 132 -20.54 15.89 2.12
C LEU A 132 -20.82 15.85 3.63
N ARG A 133 -21.43 16.91 4.18
CA ARG A 133 -21.84 16.94 5.59
C ARG A 133 -22.92 15.92 5.87
N LYS A 134 -23.90 15.80 4.96
CA LYS A 134 -25.00 14.85 5.07
C LYS A 134 -24.49 13.40 5.03
N GLU A 135 -23.59 13.09 4.10
CA GLU A 135 -22.94 11.78 4.00
C GLU A 135 -22.09 11.46 5.24
N ALA A 136 -21.34 12.44 5.76
CA ALA A 136 -20.54 12.26 6.97
C ALA A 136 -21.39 12.04 8.23
N ASP A 137 -22.54 12.72 8.33
CA ASP A 137 -23.48 12.53 9.44
C ASP A 137 -24.16 11.15 9.35
N GLU A 138 -24.54 10.72 8.15
CA GLU A 138 -25.10 9.37 7.90
C GLU A 138 -24.09 8.26 8.20
N GLU A 139 -22.81 8.42 7.84
CA GLU A 139 -21.75 7.45 8.19
C GLU A 139 -21.50 7.39 9.70
N ARG A 140 -21.51 8.53 10.40
CA ARG A 140 -21.38 8.56 11.86
C ARG A 140 -22.54 7.85 12.54
N GLU A 141 -23.78 8.15 12.12
CA GLU A 141 -24.97 7.50 12.68
C GLU A 141 -24.93 5.99 12.45
N LYS A 142 -24.48 5.55 11.27
CA LYS A 142 -24.33 4.12 10.96
C LYS A 142 -23.26 3.45 11.82
N GLN A 143 -22.10 4.10 12.02
CA GLN A 143 -21.07 3.58 12.92
C GLN A 143 -21.53 3.54 14.38
N GLU A 144 -22.29 4.53 14.83
CA GLU A 144 -22.81 4.58 16.18
C GLU A 144 -23.86 3.50 16.42
N ARG A 145 -24.75 3.24 15.45
CA ARG A 145 -25.69 2.12 15.47
C ARG A 145 -24.99 0.76 15.54
N LEU A 146 -23.95 0.55 14.72
CA LEU A 146 -23.15 -0.68 14.75
C LEU A 146 -22.47 -0.90 16.10
N LYS A 147 -21.88 0.15 16.68
CA LYS A 147 -21.28 0.09 18.03
C LYS A 147 -22.33 -0.17 19.11
N ALA A 148 -23.50 0.46 19.00
CA ALA A 148 -24.61 0.23 19.92
C ALA A 148 -25.10 -1.23 19.85
N GLU A 149 -25.20 -1.80 18.65
CA GLU A 149 -25.57 -3.20 18.44
C GLU A 149 -24.52 -4.18 18.99
N GLU A 150 -23.22 -3.93 18.77
CA GLU A 150 -22.14 -4.73 19.37
C GLU A 150 -22.16 -4.66 20.91
N THR A 151 -22.36 -3.48 21.48
CA THR A 151 -22.43 -3.32 22.94
C THR A 151 -23.69 -3.95 23.54
N ALA A 152 -24.80 -4.00 22.81
CA ALA A 152 -26.01 -4.72 23.23
C ALA A 152 -25.76 -6.24 23.20
N ASN A 153 -25.27 -6.78 22.08
CA ASN A 153 -24.96 -8.20 21.93
C ASN A 153 -23.97 -8.72 22.99
N THR A 154 -22.95 -7.93 23.35
CA THR A 154 -21.99 -8.31 24.40
C THR A 154 -22.60 -8.28 25.81
N LYS A 155 -23.54 -7.37 26.10
CA LYS A 155 -24.26 -7.33 27.38
C LYS A 155 -25.23 -8.51 27.51
N ASP A 156 -25.91 -8.87 26.43
CA ASP A 156 -26.84 -10.00 26.40
C ASP A 156 -26.10 -11.34 26.56
N TYR A 157 -24.93 -11.48 25.94
CA TYR A 157 -24.06 -12.65 26.16
C TYR A 157 -23.62 -12.79 27.62
N LYS A 158 -23.25 -11.69 28.28
CA LYS A 158 -22.85 -11.68 29.71
C LYS A 158 -24.01 -11.98 30.65
N ASN A 159 -25.22 -11.50 30.34
CA ASN A 159 -26.41 -11.79 31.13
C ASN A 159 -26.80 -13.27 31.05
N ASN A 160 -26.74 -13.87 29.85
CA ASN A 160 -27.02 -15.30 29.68
C ASN A 160 -26.00 -16.22 30.39
N PHE A 161 -24.78 -15.75 30.63
CA PHE A 161 -23.77 -16.49 31.39
C PHE A 161 -24.02 -16.46 32.90
N ARG A 162 -24.49 -15.33 33.46
CA ARG A 162 -24.86 -15.23 34.89
C ARG A 162 -26.09 -16.07 35.25
N VAL A 163 -27.08 -16.14 34.38
CA VAL A 163 -28.29 -16.95 34.66
C VAL A 163 -27.97 -18.44 34.74
N LYS A 164 -27.05 -18.94 33.89
CA LYS A 164 -26.59 -20.34 33.93
C LYS A 164 -25.74 -20.70 35.16
N SER A 165 -25.08 -19.73 35.81
CA SER A 165 -24.33 -20.00 37.05
C SER A 165 -25.20 -20.00 38.31
N LEU A 166 -26.40 -19.41 38.26
CA LEU A 166 -27.35 -19.35 39.38
C LEU A 166 -28.34 -20.52 39.40
N THR A 167 -28.54 -21.22 38.27
CA THR A 167 -29.44 -22.40 38.19
C THR A 167 -28.74 -23.73 38.50
N ASN A 168 -27.43 -23.73 38.78
CA ASN A 168 -26.66 -24.93 39.10
C ASN A 168 -26.47 -25.10 40.61
N THR A 169 -27.57 -25.02 41.36
CA THR A 169 -27.62 -25.36 42.77
C THR A 169 -27.98 -26.85 42.94
N HIS A 170 -27.06 -27.57 43.60
CA HIS A 170 -27.17 -28.95 44.12
C HIS A 170 -26.99 -30.14 43.15
N ARG A 171 -25.73 -30.49 42.89
CA ARG A 171 -25.29 -31.90 42.96
C ARG A 171 -24.07 -31.99 43.87
N ILE A 172 -24.31 -32.39 45.12
CA ILE A 172 -23.26 -32.70 46.11
C ILE A 172 -22.52 -33.95 45.61
N ALA A 173 -21.37 -33.76 44.98
CA ALA A 173 -20.45 -34.86 44.67
C ALA A 173 -19.76 -35.28 45.97
N LYS A 174 -20.19 -36.41 46.55
CA LYS A 174 -19.51 -36.98 47.73
C LYS A 174 -18.11 -37.48 47.29
N PRO A 175 -17.05 -37.15 48.04
CA PRO A 175 -15.70 -37.62 47.71
C PRO A 175 -15.56 -39.14 47.92
N PRO A 176 -14.70 -39.83 47.15
CA PRO A 176 -14.49 -41.26 47.28
C PRO A 176 -13.76 -41.58 48.60
N ARG A 177 -14.27 -42.55 49.37
CA ARG A 177 -13.64 -43.01 50.61
C ARG A 177 -12.58 -44.05 50.26
N PHE A 178 -11.30 -43.74 50.52
CA PHE A 178 -10.21 -44.71 50.47
C PHE A 178 -10.12 -45.45 51.81
N ASN A 179 -10.26 -46.78 51.78
CA ASN A 179 -10.06 -47.64 52.95
C ASN A 179 -8.59 -48.07 53.01
N PHE A 180 -7.80 -47.48 53.90
CA PHE A 180 -6.49 -48.01 54.27
C PHE A 180 -6.65 -48.86 55.52
N GLY A 181 -6.70 -50.18 55.35
CA GLY A 181 -6.64 -51.14 56.45
C GLY A 181 -5.28 -51.05 57.13
N GLY A 182 -5.27 -50.53 58.36
CA GLY A 182 -4.10 -50.50 59.23
C GLY A 182 -3.70 -51.92 59.63
N ARG A 183 -2.57 -52.37 59.11
CA ARG A 183 -1.91 -53.62 59.50
C ARG A 183 -1.07 -53.32 60.75
N ASN A 184 -1.69 -53.37 61.94
CA ASN A 184 -0.96 -53.27 63.20
C ASN A 184 -0.27 -54.62 63.48
N GLY A 185 1.06 -54.59 63.50
CA GLY A 185 1.87 -55.59 64.19
C GLY A 185 1.89 -55.31 65.69
N ARG A 186 1.77 -56.41 66.45
CA ARG A 186 2.37 -56.76 67.75
C ARG A 186 2.40 -55.68 68.85
N ASP A 187 1.68 -55.93 69.94
CA ASP A 187 2.16 -56.77 71.05
C ASP A 187 1.02 -57.62 71.62
#